data_AF-A0A7S0ZSM6-F1
#
_entry.id   AF-A0A7S0ZSM6-F1
#
_cell.length_a   1.000
_cell.length_b   1.000
_cell.length_c   1.000
_cell.angle_alpha   90.00
_cell.angle_beta   90.00
_cell.angle_gamma   90.00
#
_symmetry.space_group_name_H-M   'P 1'
#
loop_
_entity.id
_entity.type
_entity.pdbx_description
1 polymer ?
#
loop_
_entity_poly.entity_id
_entity_poly.type
_entity_poly.pdbx_seq_one_letter_code
_entity_poly.pdbx_strand_id
1 'polypeptide(L)'
;QGSFQDVCICSLLTRIMWSFVVASLLLPCLASDISYEPRLWNDDKLLRYSHNCYMYALNDIDTLNVGECKKKVKAGETLSKCKKFFHCPGYSAQERKPAPWKMKRNKRSEYSCGRVVDLIRSDNSEVLKFVNREGNPLQQDDQCEASSYMAAVVIEPKYAYHFYRRDHKCRSPQNLDKACWSHKPGMRNVTRFDSKKKEIADLEVASRQYRSADGRRGTYTTICAYFCVPDNSVVMTQSSSFTPHTISM
;
A
#
# COMPACT_ATOMS: atom_id res chain seq x y z
N GLN A 1 -6.62 18.03 45.73
CA GLN A 1 -8.03 17.99 45.30
C GLN A 1 -8.34 19.42 44.88
N GLY A 2 -8.31 19.76 43.59
CA GLY A 2 -9.46 19.67 42.67
C GLY A 2 -10.57 20.61 43.18
N SER A 3 -11.04 21.65 42.50
CA SER A 3 -11.46 21.72 41.10
C SER A 3 -11.90 23.16 40.81
N PHE A 4 -11.45 23.76 39.71
CA PHE A 4 -12.06 24.95 39.11
C PHE A 4 -13.19 24.47 38.19
N GLN A 5 -14.42 24.86 38.49
CA GLN A 5 -15.53 24.86 37.55
C GLN A 5 -16.02 26.30 37.47
N ASP A 6 -15.87 26.93 36.30
CA ASP A 6 -16.58 28.17 36.02
C ASP A 6 -17.47 28.00 34.79
N VAL A 7 -18.69 28.47 35.01
CA VAL A 7 -19.93 28.28 34.29
C VAL A 7 -19.99 29.23 33.09
N CYS A 8 -20.44 28.71 31.95
CA CYS A 8 -20.79 29.51 30.77
C CYS A 8 -22.05 30.34 31.06
N ILE A 9 -21.93 31.66 31.17
CA ILE A 9 -23.08 32.59 31.13
C ILE A 9 -23.09 33.27 29.75
N CYS A 10 -24.14 32.98 28.99
CA CYS A 10 -24.45 33.63 27.72
C CYS A 10 -25.21 34.92 28.01
N SER A 11 -24.63 36.08 27.66
CA SER A 11 -25.31 37.37 27.67
C SER A 11 -25.20 37.96 26.26
N LEU A 12 -26.34 38.02 25.57
CA LEU A 12 -26.55 38.91 24.44
C LEU A 12 -26.48 40.35 24.95
N LEU A 13 -25.80 41.24 24.23
CA LEU A 13 -26.44 42.36 23.53
C LEU A 13 -25.43 43.25 22.77
N THR A 14 -25.91 43.71 21.60
CA THR A 14 -25.61 44.97 20.91
C THR A 14 -24.25 45.21 20.24
N ARG A 15 -24.27 44.91 18.92
CA ARG A 15 -23.85 45.75 17.78
C ARG A 15 -22.71 46.75 18.00
N ILE A 16 -21.53 46.41 17.50
CA ILE A 16 -20.61 47.36 16.87
C ILE A 16 -20.14 46.73 15.55
N MET A 17 -20.55 47.34 14.44
CA MET A 17 -20.05 47.02 13.10
C MET A 17 -18.63 47.55 12.95
N TRP A 18 -17.64 46.71 13.16
CA TRP A 18 -16.32 46.86 12.56
C TRP A 18 -16.05 45.59 11.77
N SER A 19 -15.88 45.77 10.46
CA SER A 19 -15.60 44.73 9.47
C SER A 19 -14.27 44.05 9.76
N PHE A 20 -14.28 43.09 10.69
CA PHE A 20 -13.26 42.06 10.75
C PHE A 20 -13.76 40.92 9.87
N VAL A 21 -13.11 40.75 8.72
CA VAL A 21 -13.13 39.48 8.00
C VAL A 21 -12.58 38.45 8.98
N VAL A 22 -13.48 37.78 9.70
CA VAL A 22 -13.15 36.55 10.42
C VAL A 22 -12.90 35.55 9.31
N ALA A 23 -11.64 35.45 8.88
CA ALA A 23 -11.16 34.31 8.15
C ALA A 23 -11.51 33.10 9.01
N SER A 24 -12.57 32.40 8.60
CA SER A 24 -13.00 31.17 9.20
C SER A 24 -11.84 30.19 9.01
N LEU A 25 -10.96 30.11 10.01
CA LEU A 25 -9.96 29.07 10.15
C LEU A 25 -10.72 27.78 10.44
N LEU A 26 -11.35 27.25 9.38
CA LEU A 26 -11.56 25.83 9.24
C LEU A 26 -10.15 25.24 9.27
N LEU A 27 -9.67 24.87 10.46
CA LEU A 27 -8.55 23.94 10.57
C LEU A 27 -8.97 22.76 9.70
N PRO A 28 -8.24 22.47 8.60
CA PRO A 28 -8.47 21.25 7.86
C PRO A 28 -8.38 20.14 8.90
N CYS A 29 -9.41 19.29 8.98
CA CYS A 29 -9.30 18.02 9.67
C CYS A 29 -7.95 17.44 9.23
N LEU A 30 -7.00 17.30 10.17
CA LEU A 30 -5.63 16.90 9.86
C LEU A 30 -5.73 15.66 9.00
N ALA A 31 -5.46 15.81 7.70
CA ALA A 31 -5.42 14.68 6.79
C ALA A 31 -4.44 13.71 7.44
N SER A 32 -4.88 12.50 7.76
CA SER A 32 -3.96 11.46 8.21
C SER A 32 -2.92 11.33 7.10
N ASP A 33 -1.71 11.83 7.38
CA ASP A 33 -0.65 11.83 6.41
C ASP A 33 -0.18 10.39 6.33
N ILE A 34 -0.74 9.63 5.39
CA ILE A 34 -0.34 8.26 5.13
C ILE A 34 1.12 8.35 4.74
N SER A 35 1.98 7.96 5.67
CA SER A 35 3.39 8.28 5.59
C SER A 35 4.23 7.02 5.45
N TYR A 36 5.45 7.23 4.97
CA TYR A 36 6.44 6.17 4.91
C TYR A 36 6.88 5.71 6.31
N GLU A 37 6.38 4.55 6.73
CA GLU A 37 6.57 3.97 8.06
C GLU A 37 7.48 2.73 8.06
N PRO A 38 8.79 2.84 7.73
CA PRO A 38 9.64 1.66 7.61
C PRO A 38 9.79 0.89 8.93
N ARG A 39 9.69 1.54 10.10
CA ARG A 39 9.78 0.86 11.41
C ARG A 39 8.65 -0.16 11.60
N LEU A 40 7.40 0.26 11.35
CA LEU A 40 6.22 -0.61 11.41
C LEU A 40 6.41 -1.89 10.58
N TRP A 41 6.92 -1.73 9.35
CA TRP A 41 7.07 -2.85 8.41
C TRP A 41 8.36 -3.68 8.58
N ASN A 42 9.37 -3.17 9.30
CA ASN A 42 10.70 -3.78 9.36
C ASN A 42 11.09 -4.32 10.74
N ASP A 43 10.55 -3.75 11.83
CA ASP A 43 11.01 -4.03 13.18
C ASP A 43 10.48 -5.39 13.67
N ASP A 44 9.19 -5.69 13.43
CA ASP A 44 8.64 -7.03 13.67
C ASP A 44 9.02 -7.99 12.53
N LYS A 45 9.85 -8.99 12.86
CA LYS A 45 10.27 -10.04 11.92
C LYS A 45 9.10 -10.88 11.41
N LEU A 46 8.09 -11.18 12.23
CA LEU A 46 6.97 -12.02 11.82
C LEU A 46 6.14 -11.28 10.77
N LEU A 47 5.79 -10.02 11.03
CA LEU A 47 5.17 -9.12 10.05
C LEU A 47 6.02 -9.00 8.79
N ARG A 48 7.31 -8.68 8.93
CA ARG A 48 8.22 -8.47 7.79
C ARG A 48 8.30 -9.68 6.86
N TYR A 49 8.27 -10.91 7.40
CA TYR A 49 8.41 -12.14 6.63
C TYR A 49 7.10 -12.76 6.16
N SER A 50 5.96 -12.39 6.74
CA SER A 50 4.63 -12.81 6.26
C SER A 50 4.02 -11.83 5.25
N HIS A 51 4.54 -10.61 5.14
CA HIS A 51 4.01 -9.57 4.23
C HIS A 51 4.92 -9.30 3.03
N ASN A 52 4.33 -8.93 1.89
CA ASN A 52 5.04 -8.68 0.63
C ASN A 52 4.80 -7.28 0.06
N CYS A 53 5.21 -7.05 -1.20
CA CYS A 53 5.05 -5.78 -1.90
C CYS A 53 3.59 -5.37 -2.14
N TYR A 54 2.69 -6.32 -2.40
CA TYR A 54 1.28 -6.00 -2.63
C TYR A 54 0.61 -5.50 -1.35
N MET A 55 0.81 -6.23 -0.25
CA MET A 55 0.31 -5.84 1.08
C MET A 55 0.87 -4.48 1.51
N TYR A 56 2.16 -4.25 1.30
CA TYR A 56 2.79 -2.96 1.59
C TYR A 56 2.19 -1.81 0.76
N ALA A 57 1.98 -2.03 -0.53
CA ALA A 57 1.43 -1.01 -1.42
C ALA A 57 -0.05 -0.72 -1.17
N LEU A 58 -0.78 -1.64 -0.54
CA LEU A 58 -2.14 -1.43 -0.07
C LEU A 58 -2.23 -0.99 1.40
N ASN A 59 -1.10 -0.99 2.12
CA ASN A 59 -1.03 -0.78 3.56
C ASN A 59 -1.86 -1.81 4.38
N ASP A 60 -1.99 -3.03 3.85
CA ASP A 60 -2.73 -4.13 4.48
C ASP A 60 -1.84 -4.91 5.45
N ILE A 61 -2.12 -4.80 6.75
CA ILE A 61 -1.49 -5.64 7.78
C ILE A 61 -2.45 -6.77 8.17
N ASP A 62 -2.08 -8.00 7.82
CA ASP A 62 -2.82 -9.21 8.15
C ASP A 62 -2.24 -9.86 9.41
N THR A 63 -2.91 -9.62 10.54
CA THR A 63 -2.51 -10.17 11.85
C THR A 63 -2.73 -11.68 11.96
N LEU A 64 -3.64 -12.26 11.18
CA LEU A 64 -3.83 -13.71 11.12
C LEU A 64 -2.59 -14.36 10.48
N ASN A 65 -2.08 -13.79 9.39
CA ASN A 65 -0.84 -14.26 8.75
C ASN A 65 0.39 -14.11 9.66
N VAL A 66 0.45 -13.04 10.48
CA VAL A 66 1.48 -12.92 11.54
C VAL A 66 1.35 -14.05 12.56
N GLY A 67 0.13 -14.33 13.03
CA GLY A 67 -0.15 -15.42 13.97
C GLY A 67 0.21 -16.80 13.43
N GLU A 68 -0.15 -17.09 12.18
CA GLU A 68 0.18 -18.34 11.50
C GLU A 68 1.69 -18.49 11.25
N CYS A 69 2.37 -17.40 10.89
CA CYS A 69 3.83 -17.36 10.82
C CYS A 69 4.47 -17.67 12.19
N LYS A 70 3.96 -17.06 13.26
CA LYS A 70 4.43 -17.31 14.64
C LYS A 70 4.29 -18.77 15.04
N LYS A 71 3.14 -19.40 14.73
CA LYS A 71 2.90 -20.84 15.00
C LYS A 71 3.94 -21.71 14.29
N LYS A 72 4.22 -21.43 13.02
CA LYS A 72 5.22 -22.18 12.24
C LYS A 72 6.63 -22.04 12.79
N VAL A 73 7.04 -20.82 13.14
CA VAL A 73 8.36 -20.58 13.72
C VAL A 73 8.49 -21.30 15.07
N LYS A 74 7.45 -21.28 15.91
CA LYS A 74 7.40 -22.05 17.16
C LYS A 74 7.50 -23.57 16.93
N ALA A 75 6.97 -24.07 15.82
CA ALA A 75 7.09 -25.46 15.41
C ALA A 75 8.45 -25.82 14.78
N GLY A 76 9.44 -24.92 14.83
CA GLY A 76 10.80 -25.15 14.31
C GLY A 76 11.01 -24.77 12.84
N GLU A 77 10.01 -24.18 12.16
CA GLU A 77 10.22 -23.71 10.79
C GLU A 77 11.01 -22.39 10.74
N THR A 78 11.81 -22.23 9.68
CA THR A 78 12.50 -20.95 9.43
C THR A 78 11.51 -19.85 9.03
N LEU A 79 11.80 -18.59 9.39
CA LEU A 79 11.01 -17.42 9.00
C LEU A 79 10.75 -17.34 7.48
N SER A 80 11.67 -17.84 6.66
CA SER A 80 11.53 -17.86 5.20
C SER A 80 10.29 -18.62 4.71
N LYS A 81 9.75 -19.55 5.51
CA LYS A 81 8.52 -20.30 5.20
C LYS A 81 7.27 -19.46 5.31
N CYS A 82 7.32 -18.33 6.02
CA CYS A 82 6.19 -17.39 6.11
C CYS A 82 5.84 -16.71 4.78
N LYS A 83 6.72 -16.78 3.77
CA LYS A 83 6.40 -16.33 2.39
C LYS A 83 5.14 -16.98 1.79
N LYS A 84 4.71 -18.13 2.32
CA LYS A 84 3.48 -18.79 1.87
C LYS A 84 2.22 -17.96 2.15
N PHE A 85 2.29 -17.04 3.10
CA PHE A 85 1.20 -16.15 3.53
C PHE A 85 1.14 -14.86 2.69
N PHE A 86 1.99 -14.73 1.67
CA PHE A 86 1.99 -13.55 0.81
C PHE A 86 0.67 -13.38 0.07
N HIS A 87 0.10 -12.19 0.15
CA HIS A 87 -1.09 -11.85 -0.62
C HIS A 87 -0.75 -11.73 -2.10
N CYS A 88 -1.68 -12.14 -2.96
CA CYS A 88 -1.54 -12.02 -4.40
C CYS A 88 -2.76 -11.31 -4.98
N PRO A 89 -2.57 -10.41 -5.97
CA PRO A 89 -3.68 -9.79 -6.67
C PRO A 89 -4.65 -10.83 -7.25
N GLY A 90 -5.94 -10.56 -7.09
CA GLY A 90 -7.09 -11.35 -7.53
C GLY A 90 -7.39 -12.56 -6.67
N TYR A 91 -6.71 -12.76 -5.53
CA TYR A 91 -7.06 -13.85 -4.62
C TYR A 91 -8.26 -13.50 -3.75
N SER A 92 -8.42 -12.24 -3.31
CA SER A 92 -9.61 -11.84 -2.55
C SER A 92 -10.89 -11.95 -3.39
N ALA A 93 -10.82 -11.59 -4.68
CA ALA A 93 -11.91 -11.82 -5.64
C ALA A 93 -12.29 -13.30 -5.79
N GLN A 94 -11.29 -14.17 -5.70
CA GLN A 94 -11.45 -15.61 -5.79
C GLN A 94 -12.06 -16.20 -4.52
N GLU A 95 -11.67 -15.73 -3.33
CA GLU A 95 -12.25 -16.18 -2.04
C GLU A 95 -13.75 -15.89 -1.92
N ARG A 96 -14.22 -14.84 -2.57
CA ARG A 96 -15.65 -14.46 -2.61
C ARG A 96 -16.52 -15.37 -3.50
N LYS A 97 -15.92 -16.31 -4.26
CA LYS A 97 -16.68 -17.20 -5.13
C LYS A 97 -17.36 -18.31 -4.30
N PRO A 98 -18.63 -18.64 -4.58
CA PRO A 98 -19.35 -19.66 -3.83
C PRO A 98 -18.84 -21.07 -4.13
N ALA A 99 -19.06 -21.99 -3.20
CA ALA A 99 -18.83 -23.42 -3.43
C ALA A 99 -19.64 -23.91 -4.66
N PRO A 100 -19.13 -24.88 -5.44
CA PRO A 100 -17.93 -25.69 -5.22
C PRO A 100 -16.65 -25.07 -5.85
N TRP A 101 -16.64 -23.76 -6.11
CA TRP A 101 -15.50 -23.10 -6.74
C TRP A 101 -14.24 -23.20 -5.86
N LYS A 102 -13.08 -23.41 -6.48
CA LYS A 102 -11.79 -23.55 -5.78
C LYS A 102 -10.77 -22.53 -6.27
N MET A 103 -10.05 -21.90 -5.33
CA MET A 103 -8.99 -20.94 -5.63
C MET A 103 -7.95 -21.53 -6.58
N LYS A 104 -7.67 -20.82 -7.67
CA LYS A 104 -6.65 -21.18 -8.64
C LYS A 104 -5.44 -20.26 -8.47
N ARG A 105 -4.25 -20.86 -8.52
CA ARG A 105 -3.02 -20.07 -8.53
C ARG A 105 -2.90 -19.32 -9.84
N ASN A 106 -2.51 -18.05 -9.76
CA ASN A 106 -2.15 -17.28 -10.94
C ASN A 106 -0.87 -17.86 -11.55
N LYS A 107 -0.89 -18.17 -12.85
CA LYS A 107 0.30 -18.68 -13.54
C LYS A 107 1.21 -17.52 -13.92
N ARG A 108 2.48 -17.61 -13.52
CA ARG A 108 3.48 -16.57 -13.82
C ARG A 108 3.64 -16.32 -15.32
N SER A 109 3.56 -17.37 -16.13
CA SER A 109 3.62 -17.29 -17.60
C SER A 109 2.54 -16.42 -18.22
N GLU A 110 1.45 -16.12 -17.49
CA GLU A 110 0.34 -15.29 -17.93
C GLU A 110 0.46 -13.83 -17.45
N TYR A 111 1.52 -13.47 -16.72
CA TYR A 111 1.70 -12.09 -16.23
C TYR A 111 1.99 -11.13 -17.39
N SER A 112 0.98 -10.32 -17.70
CA SER A 112 1.01 -9.14 -18.56
C SER A 112 0.47 -7.93 -17.78
N CYS A 113 0.65 -6.71 -18.31
CA CYS A 113 0.11 -5.53 -17.65
C CYS A 113 -1.41 -5.60 -17.50
N GLY A 114 -2.13 -5.90 -18.58
CA GLY A 114 -3.59 -6.09 -18.53
C GLY A 114 -3.99 -7.12 -17.48
N ARG A 115 -3.35 -8.31 -17.51
CA ARG A 115 -3.70 -9.38 -16.57
C ARG A 115 -3.49 -9.00 -15.10
N VAL A 116 -2.36 -8.38 -14.77
CA VAL A 116 -2.05 -8.00 -13.38
C VAL A 116 -2.95 -6.85 -12.91
N VAL A 117 -3.21 -5.87 -13.77
CA VAL A 117 -4.14 -4.77 -13.46
C VAL A 117 -5.56 -5.28 -13.26
N ASP A 118 -6.03 -6.23 -14.09
CA ASP A 118 -7.34 -6.85 -13.93
C ASP A 118 -7.46 -7.64 -12.62
N LEU A 119 -6.39 -8.31 -12.19
CA LEU A 119 -6.35 -8.97 -10.89
C LEU A 119 -6.49 -7.97 -9.74
N ILE A 120 -5.76 -6.85 -9.78
CA ILE A 120 -5.85 -5.78 -8.77
C ILE A 120 -7.27 -5.20 -8.73
N ARG A 121 -7.84 -4.88 -9.90
CA ARG A 121 -9.22 -4.38 -10.02
C ARG A 121 -10.25 -5.39 -9.53
N SER A 122 -10.04 -6.69 -9.78
CA SER A 122 -10.98 -7.71 -9.31
C SER A 122 -11.06 -7.75 -7.78
N ASP A 123 -9.96 -7.46 -7.08
CA ASP A 123 -9.97 -7.37 -5.63
C ASP A 123 -10.64 -6.06 -5.15
N ASN A 124 -10.40 -4.93 -5.83
CA ASN A 124 -10.66 -3.59 -5.28
C ASN A 124 -11.27 -2.55 -6.26
N SER A 125 -12.11 -2.95 -7.21
CA SER A 125 -12.66 -2.04 -8.25
C SER A 125 -13.38 -0.81 -7.68
N GLU A 126 -14.04 -0.97 -6.53
CA GLU A 126 -14.82 0.09 -5.89
C GLU A 126 -13.97 1.06 -5.05
N VAL A 127 -12.73 0.67 -4.73
CA VAL A 127 -11.91 1.35 -3.72
C VAL A 127 -10.67 2.00 -4.35
N LEU A 128 -10.05 1.35 -5.35
CA LEU A 128 -8.86 1.88 -6.02
C LEU A 128 -9.25 2.73 -7.23
N LYS A 129 -8.68 3.95 -7.30
CA LYS A 129 -8.87 4.84 -8.45
C LYS A 129 -7.70 4.73 -9.41
N PHE A 130 -7.98 4.44 -10.69
CA PHE A 130 -6.96 4.28 -11.74
C PHE A 130 -6.90 5.44 -12.73
N VAL A 131 -7.81 6.41 -12.59
CA VAL A 131 -7.93 7.56 -13.47
C VAL A 131 -7.87 8.86 -12.67
N ASN A 132 -7.39 9.93 -13.30
CA ASN A 132 -7.42 11.27 -12.76
C ASN A 132 -8.82 11.89 -12.91
N ARG A 133 -8.97 13.17 -12.52
CA ARG A 133 -10.26 13.87 -12.52
C ARG A 133 -10.84 14.05 -13.92
N GLU A 134 -9.98 14.07 -14.93
CA GLU A 134 -10.32 14.18 -16.35
C GLU A 134 -10.66 12.82 -16.98
N GLY A 135 -10.58 11.73 -16.21
CA GLY A 135 -10.86 10.36 -16.67
C GLY A 135 -9.71 9.69 -17.42
N ASN A 136 -8.51 10.31 -17.45
CA ASN A 136 -7.33 9.73 -18.06
C ASN A 136 -6.62 8.78 -17.09
N PRO A 137 -5.91 7.73 -17.57
CA PRO A 137 -5.10 6.87 -16.70
C PRO A 137 -4.10 7.69 -15.89
N LEU A 138 -4.05 7.41 -14.58
CA LEU A 138 -3.11 8.09 -13.68
C LEU A 138 -1.67 7.94 -14.17
N GLN A 139 -0.90 9.00 -14.02
CA GLN A 139 0.53 9.10 -14.24
C GLN A 139 1.26 9.31 -12.91
N GLN A 140 2.59 9.24 -12.96
CA GLN A 140 3.43 9.35 -11.77
C GLN A 140 3.40 10.72 -11.09
N ASP A 141 3.08 11.79 -11.79
CA ASP A 141 3.07 13.16 -11.28
C ASP A 141 1.66 13.61 -10.84
N ASP A 142 0.64 12.86 -11.22
CA ASP A 142 -0.73 13.06 -10.75
C ASP A 142 -0.82 13.03 -9.22
N GLN A 143 -1.85 13.68 -8.69
CA GLN A 143 -2.14 13.72 -7.26
C GLN A 143 -3.36 12.87 -6.94
N CYS A 144 -3.27 12.14 -5.83
CA CYS A 144 -4.41 11.46 -5.25
C CYS A 144 -5.25 12.45 -4.43
N GLU A 145 -6.52 12.10 -4.25
CA GLU A 145 -7.41 12.85 -3.37
C GLU A 145 -6.94 12.79 -1.90
N ALA A 146 -7.51 13.65 -1.06
CA ALA A 146 -7.20 13.67 0.37
C ALA A 146 -7.43 12.27 1.00
N SER A 147 -6.60 11.95 2.00
CA SER A 147 -6.62 10.63 2.68
C SER A 147 -6.40 9.45 1.72
N SER A 148 -5.65 9.67 0.64
CA SER A 148 -5.19 8.62 -0.27
C SER A 148 -3.73 8.88 -0.66
N TYR A 149 -3.03 7.82 -1.04
CA TYR A 149 -1.67 7.88 -1.56
C TYR A 149 -1.60 7.14 -2.89
N MET A 150 -0.50 7.28 -3.62
CA MET A 150 -0.35 6.61 -4.91
C MET A 150 0.42 5.30 -4.78
N ALA A 151 0.00 4.29 -5.52
CA ALA A 151 0.75 3.07 -5.74
C ALA A 151 0.99 2.85 -7.24
N ALA A 152 1.99 2.05 -7.55
CA ALA A 152 2.32 1.66 -8.90
C ALA A 152 2.62 0.17 -8.97
N VAL A 153 2.23 -0.46 -10.08
CA VAL A 153 2.59 -1.84 -10.38
C VAL A 153 3.51 -1.92 -11.58
N VAL A 154 4.63 -2.62 -11.40
CA VAL A 154 5.59 -2.93 -12.45
C VAL A 154 5.67 -4.43 -12.66
N ILE A 155 6.02 -4.84 -13.87
CA ILE A 155 6.18 -6.26 -14.20
C ILE A 155 7.51 -6.56 -14.87
N GLU A 156 7.92 -7.80 -14.68
CA GLU A 156 8.77 -8.55 -15.59
C GLU A 156 7.85 -9.53 -16.32
N PRO A 157 7.48 -9.26 -17.60
CA PRO A 157 6.48 -10.03 -18.31
C PRO A 157 6.75 -11.53 -18.26
N LYS A 158 5.71 -12.34 -18.01
CA LYS A 158 5.77 -13.81 -17.86
C LYS A 158 6.55 -14.34 -16.65
N TYR A 159 7.06 -13.47 -15.77
CA TYR A 159 7.88 -13.89 -14.61
C TYR A 159 7.34 -13.39 -13.28
N ALA A 160 7.21 -12.07 -13.11
CA ALA A 160 6.90 -11.47 -11.82
C ALA A 160 6.26 -10.10 -11.95
N TYR A 161 5.62 -9.65 -10.87
CA TYR A 161 5.21 -8.28 -10.67
C TYR A 161 5.84 -7.74 -9.38
N HIS A 162 5.84 -6.42 -9.22
CA HIS A 162 6.30 -5.75 -8.02
C HIS A 162 5.56 -4.42 -7.86
N PHE A 163 5.38 -4.00 -6.61
CA PHE A 163 4.60 -2.81 -6.29
C PHE A 163 5.45 -1.75 -5.59
N TYR A 164 5.12 -0.48 -5.87
CA TYR A 164 5.68 0.70 -5.24
C TYR A 164 4.56 1.54 -4.62
N ARG A 165 4.95 2.37 -3.65
CA ARG A 165 4.07 3.27 -2.91
C ARG A 165 4.69 4.66 -2.85
N ARG A 166 3.94 5.71 -3.15
CA ARG A 166 4.32 7.13 -3.12
C ARG A 166 3.51 7.85 -2.04
N ASP A 167 4.12 7.98 -0.88
CA ASP A 167 3.48 8.33 0.40
C ASP A 167 4.36 9.24 1.28
N HIS A 168 5.45 9.80 0.76
CA HIS A 168 6.34 10.64 1.56
C HIS A 168 7.09 11.64 0.69
N LYS A 169 7.58 12.71 1.30
CA LYS A 169 8.53 13.62 0.65
C LYS A 169 9.90 12.97 0.52
N CYS A 170 10.56 13.23 -0.60
CA CYS A 170 11.96 12.85 -0.78
C CYS A 170 12.85 13.54 0.27
N ARG A 171 13.98 12.91 0.59
CA ARG A 171 14.95 13.45 1.57
C ARG A 171 16.21 14.00 0.93
N SER A 172 16.51 13.58 -0.30
CA SER A 172 17.63 14.09 -1.07
C SER A 172 17.44 15.59 -1.35
N PRO A 173 18.48 16.43 -1.15
CA PRO A 173 18.41 17.87 -1.43
C PRO A 173 17.94 18.20 -2.85
N GLN A 174 18.22 17.33 -3.82
CA GLN A 174 17.87 17.52 -5.22
C GLN A 174 16.38 17.28 -5.53
N ASN A 175 15.62 16.71 -4.59
CA ASN A 175 14.22 16.33 -4.80
C ASN A 175 13.30 16.73 -3.64
N LEU A 176 13.72 17.64 -2.74
CA LEU A 176 13.00 17.95 -1.49
C LEU A 176 11.52 18.37 -1.68
N ASP A 177 11.19 18.93 -2.84
CA ASP A 177 9.84 19.34 -3.23
C ASP A 177 8.95 18.16 -3.68
N LYS A 178 9.55 17.04 -4.10
CA LYS A 178 8.88 15.89 -4.70
C LYS A 178 8.37 14.89 -3.67
N ALA A 179 7.30 14.19 -4.06
CA ALA A 179 6.90 12.96 -3.40
C ALA A 179 7.76 11.80 -3.93
N CYS A 180 8.24 10.95 -3.03
CA CYS A 180 9.11 9.84 -3.33
C CYS A 180 8.40 8.50 -3.20
N TRP A 181 8.91 7.53 -3.93
CA TRP A 181 8.46 6.15 -3.92
C TRP A 181 9.26 5.31 -2.91
N SER A 182 8.59 4.31 -2.38
CA SER A 182 9.14 3.26 -1.54
C SER A 182 8.58 1.91 -1.95
N HIS A 183 9.23 0.83 -1.52
CA HIS A 183 8.76 -0.51 -1.82
C HIS A 183 9.28 -1.56 -0.85
N LYS A 184 8.66 -2.74 -0.88
CA LYS A 184 9.02 -3.91 -0.07
C LYS A 184 9.44 -5.10 -0.92
N PRO A 185 10.74 -5.43 -1.06
CA PRO A 185 11.19 -6.55 -1.89
C PRO A 185 10.95 -7.92 -1.22
N GLY A 186 9.71 -8.42 -1.31
CA GLY A 186 9.32 -9.68 -0.66
C GLY A 186 9.48 -9.60 0.86
N MET A 187 10.20 -10.56 1.46
CA MET A 187 10.45 -10.60 2.92
C MET A 187 11.51 -9.58 3.40
N ARG A 188 12.13 -8.81 2.49
CA ARG A 188 13.17 -7.84 2.85
C ARG A 188 12.56 -6.60 3.48
N ASN A 189 13.43 -5.74 4.01
CA ASN A 189 13.04 -4.45 4.55
C ASN A 189 12.38 -3.58 3.47
N VAL A 190 11.33 -2.88 3.87
CA VAL A 190 10.83 -1.71 3.17
C VAL A 190 11.96 -0.69 3.01
N THR A 191 12.08 -0.14 1.81
CA THR A 191 13.15 0.80 1.45
C THR A 191 12.60 1.90 0.53
N ARG A 192 13.15 3.12 0.68
CA ARG A 192 12.92 4.25 -0.24
C ARG A 192 13.94 4.33 -1.39
N PHE A 193 14.80 3.33 -1.47
CA PHE A 193 15.91 3.29 -2.42
C PHE A 193 15.69 2.22 -3.49
N ASP A 194 16.06 2.54 -4.72
CA ASP A 194 16.08 1.62 -5.85
C ASP A 194 17.18 0.55 -5.75
N SER A 195 17.27 -0.32 -6.75
CA SER A 195 18.30 -1.37 -6.79
C SER A 195 19.75 -0.86 -6.86
N LYS A 196 19.97 0.41 -7.20
CA LYS A 196 21.27 1.09 -7.20
C LYS A 196 21.47 1.97 -5.97
N LYS A 197 20.63 1.83 -4.94
CA LYS A 197 20.66 2.60 -3.67
C LYS A 197 20.41 4.10 -3.85
N LYS A 198 19.73 4.51 -4.93
CA LYS A 198 19.29 5.89 -5.16
C LYS A 198 17.87 6.07 -4.67
N GLU A 199 17.57 7.24 -4.11
CA GLU A 199 16.19 7.57 -3.71
C GLU A 199 15.28 7.65 -4.94
N ILE A 200 14.04 7.17 -4.80
CA ILE A 200 13.13 6.99 -5.93
C ILE A 200 12.21 8.21 -6.06
N ALA A 201 12.70 9.31 -6.60
CA ALA A 201 11.87 10.48 -6.90
C ALA A 201 11.04 10.32 -8.19
N ASP A 202 11.56 9.52 -9.11
CA ASP A 202 10.94 9.22 -10.40
C ASP A 202 11.08 7.72 -10.66
N LEU A 203 9.95 7.01 -10.60
CA LEU A 203 9.83 5.59 -10.85
C LEU A 203 10.20 5.26 -12.28
N GLU A 204 9.93 6.07 -13.31
CA GLU A 204 10.22 5.73 -14.71
C GLU A 204 11.70 5.45 -14.92
N VAL A 205 12.55 6.29 -14.34
CA VAL A 205 14.02 6.19 -14.44
C VAL A 205 14.69 5.37 -13.32
N ALA A 206 13.95 5.01 -12.26
CA ALA A 206 14.48 4.27 -11.14
C ALA A 206 14.99 2.87 -11.54
N SER A 207 16.12 2.45 -10.97
CA SER A 207 16.68 1.15 -11.32
C SER A 207 15.90 0.01 -10.66
N ARG A 208 15.31 -0.86 -11.47
CA ARG A 208 14.52 -2.02 -11.03
C ARG A 208 15.22 -3.37 -11.23
N GLN A 209 16.56 -3.39 -11.17
CA GLN A 209 17.36 -4.61 -11.36
C GLN A 209 17.61 -5.30 -10.02
N TYR A 210 16.63 -6.07 -9.56
CA TYR A 210 16.75 -6.77 -8.28
C TYR A 210 17.26 -8.20 -8.49
N ARG A 211 18.20 -8.64 -7.66
CA ARG A 211 18.58 -10.06 -7.61
C ARG A 211 17.50 -10.87 -6.92
N SER A 212 16.96 -11.83 -7.65
CA SER A 212 16.10 -12.90 -7.17
C SER A 212 16.88 -13.83 -6.23
N ALA A 213 16.17 -14.58 -5.39
CA ALA A 213 16.77 -15.51 -4.44
C ALA A 213 17.51 -16.69 -5.12
N ASP A 214 17.19 -16.98 -6.37
CA ASP A 214 17.85 -17.99 -7.23
C ASP A 214 19.07 -17.43 -8.00
N GLY A 215 19.48 -16.18 -7.71
CA GLY A 215 20.59 -15.52 -8.37
C GLY A 215 20.25 -14.87 -9.72
N ARG A 216 19.03 -15.07 -10.25
CA ARG A 216 18.59 -14.42 -11.49
C ARG A 216 18.39 -12.92 -11.27
N ARG A 217 18.80 -12.09 -12.23
CA ARG A 217 18.45 -10.65 -12.20
C ARG A 217 17.01 -10.51 -12.67
N GLY A 218 16.10 -10.24 -11.74
CA GLY A 218 14.76 -9.79 -12.09
C GLY A 218 14.85 -8.34 -12.55
N THR A 219 14.49 -8.10 -13.80
CA THR A 219 14.41 -6.75 -14.38
C THR A 219 12.95 -6.44 -14.62
N TYR A 220 12.35 -5.67 -13.72
CA TYR A 220 11.00 -5.17 -13.93
C TYR A 220 11.05 -4.06 -14.98
N THR A 221 10.76 -4.40 -16.23
CA THR A 221 10.96 -3.54 -17.38
C THR A 221 9.81 -2.56 -17.61
N THR A 222 8.60 -2.92 -17.19
CA THR A 222 7.38 -2.23 -17.63
C THR A 222 6.58 -1.74 -16.43
N ILE A 223 6.26 -0.45 -16.40
CA ILE A 223 5.27 0.12 -15.49
C ILE A 223 3.90 -0.08 -16.15
N CYS A 224 2.96 -0.68 -15.43
CA CYS A 224 1.67 -1.09 -16.00
C CYS A 224 0.53 -0.15 -15.63
N ALA A 225 0.53 0.36 -14.40
CA ALA A 225 -0.49 1.28 -13.93
C ALA A 225 -0.02 2.01 -12.68
N TYR A 226 -0.55 3.22 -12.53
CA TYR A 226 -0.61 3.97 -11.29
C TYR A 226 -2.05 3.94 -10.78
N PHE A 227 -2.22 3.93 -9.46
CA PHE A 227 -3.54 3.96 -8.83
C PHE A 227 -3.49 4.60 -7.46
N CYS A 228 -4.55 5.31 -7.09
CA CYS A 228 -4.71 5.85 -5.75
C CYS A 228 -5.29 4.80 -4.82
N VAL A 229 -4.67 4.68 -3.65
CA VAL A 229 -5.05 3.79 -2.57
C VAL A 229 -5.53 4.67 -1.41
N PRO A 230 -6.77 4.50 -0.94
CA PRO A 230 -7.25 5.23 0.23
C PRO A 230 -6.56 4.75 1.51
N ASP A 231 -6.57 5.61 2.51
CA ASP A 231 -6.21 5.22 3.87
C ASP A 231 -7.14 4.08 4.33
N ASN A 232 -6.55 3.02 4.90
CA ASN A 232 -7.32 1.92 5.48
C ASN A 232 -8.20 2.37 6.67
N SER A 233 -7.93 3.54 7.28
CA SER A 233 -8.82 4.19 8.25
C SER A 233 -10.07 4.81 7.63
N VAL A 234 -10.06 5.10 6.33
CA VAL A 234 -11.22 5.62 5.58
C VAL A 234 -11.98 4.47 4.94
N VAL A 235 -11.29 3.62 4.19
CA VAL A 235 -11.88 2.44 3.57
C VAL A 235 -10.81 1.37 3.40
N MET A 236 -11.12 0.16 3.88
CA MET A 236 -10.20 -0.97 3.82
C MET A 236 -10.07 -1.49 2.39
N THR A 237 -8.84 -1.66 1.92
CA THR A 237 -8.55 -2.48 0.75
C THR A 237 -8.68 -3.98 1.06
N GLN A 238 -8.77 -4.75 -0.01
CA GLN A 238 -8.94 -6.20 -0.01
C GLN A 238 -7.72 -6.85 -0.65
N SER A 239 -7.08 -7.74 0.09
CA SER A 239 -6.03 -8.60 -0.44
C SER A 239 -5.99 -9.90 0.36
N SER A 240 -5.67 -11.02 -0.30
CA SER A 240 -5.69 -12.34 0.35
C SER A 240 -4.50 -13.20 -0.07
N SER A 241 -4.10 -14.10 0.82
CA SER A 241 -3.11 -15.15 0.56
C SER A 241 -3.74 -16.34 -0.18
N PHE A 242 -2.92 -17.29 -0.66
CA PHE A 242 -3.46 -18.50 -1.27
C PHE A 242 -4.03 -19.42 -0.20
N THR A 243 -5.34 -19.62 -0.19
CA THR A 243 -6.03 -20.58 0.67
C THR A 243 -6.45 -21.80 -0.17
N PRO A 244 -5.68 -22.91 -0.16
CA PRO A 244 -6.23 -24.14 -0.69
C PRO A 244 -7.42 -24.53 0.19
N HIS A 245 -8.61 -24.69 -0.39
CA HIS A 245 -9.72 -25.30 0.33
C HIS A 245 -9.34 -26.75 0.67
N THR A 246 -8.65 -26.95 1.79
CA THR A 246 -8.94 -28.09 2.64
C THR A 246 -10.33 -27.81 3.17
N ILE A 247 -11.29 -28.64 2.78
CA ILE A 247 -12.59 -28.73 3.45
C ILE A 247 -12.27 -28.72 4.95
N SER A 248 -12.57 -27.63 5.64
CA SER A 248 -12.75 -27.74 7.08
C SER A 248 -13.99 -28.59 7.21
N MET A 249 -13.80 -29.85 7.62
CA MET A 249 -14.87 -30.57 8.30
C MET A 249 -15.25 -29.79 9.56
#